data_AF-A0A9X9A2F1-F1
#
_entry.id   AF-A0A9X9A2F1-F1
#
_cell.length_a   1.000
_cell.length_b   1.000
_cell.length_c   1.000
_cell.angle_alpha   90.00
_cell.angle_beta   90.00
_cell.angle_gamma   90.00
#
_symmetry.space_group_name_H-M   'P 1'
#
loop_
_entity.id
_entity.type
_entity.pdbx_description
1 polymer ?
#
loop_
_entity_poly.entity_id
_entity_poly.type
_entity_poly.pdbx_seq_one_letter_code
_entity_poly.pdbx_strand_id
1 'polypeptide(L)'
;LWNTSEDPAPFTVFSKIDTEKKENSFEIQIPYMLSLLSYDKFSGQVEGMNQIQKQYEEKYGPGDYIPPVHTMFWSFRAMVMSGTFMLLLGAYGWFLSRKDRLAEKTWYLKLMVYAISLPFIGNTVGWIMTEMGRQPWVVFGVMKTEDAVSPNVTFGEVLFSLISF
;
A
#
# COMPACT_ATOMS: atom_id res chain seq x y z
N LEU A 1 6.97 8.69 3.72
CA LEU A 1 7.96 9.73 4.06
C LEU A 1 7.26 11.07 4.03
N TRP A 2 7.21 11.78 5.16
CA TRP A 2 6.56 13.09 5.21
C TRP A 2 7.44 14.17 4.59
N ASN A 3 8.72 14.20 4.97
CA ASN A 3 9.73 15.08 4.42
C ASN A 3 10.66 14.32 3.46
N THR A 4 11.34 15.05 2.58
CA THR A 4 12.32 14.48 1.65
C THR A 4 13.38 13.73 2.43
N SER A 5 13.71 12.51 1.96
CA SER A 5 14.67 11.66 2.64
C SER A 5 16.09 12.19 2.51
N GLU A 6 16.95 11.80 3.45
CA GLU A 6 18.39 11.93 3.28
C GLU A 6 18.89 11.04 2.11
N ASP A 7 20.10 11.32 1.61
CA ASP A 7 20.81 10.43 0.68
C ASP A 7 21.77 9.57 1.51
N PRO A 8 21.48 8.28 1.73
CA PRO A 8 20.55 7.43 0.97
C PRO A 8 19.19 7.22 1.65
N ALA A 9 18.13 7.21 0.83
CA ALA A 9 16.76 7.03 1.29
C ALA A 9 16.53 5.68 2.01
N PRO A 10 16.07 5.70 3.27
CA PRO A 10 15.77 4.51 4.04
C PRO A 10 14.35 3.98 3.76
N PHE A 11 14.16 2.66 3.82
CA PHE A 11 12.84 2.04 3.74
C PHE A 11 12.26 1.80 5.13
N THR A 12 11.13 2.44 5.43
CA THR A 12 10.43 2.24 6.70
C THR A 12 9.68 0.90 6.69
N VAL A 13 10.03 -0.04 7.55
CA VAL A 13 9.32 -1.34 7.67
C VAL A 13 8.05 -1.18 8.50
N PHE A 14 8.17 -0.52 9.64
CA PHE A 14 7.08 -0.28 10.57
C PHE A 14 7.08 1.20 10.98
N SER A 15 5.92 1.81 11.06
CA SER A 15 5.78 3.17 11.59
C SER A 15 4.45 3.36 12.29
N LYS A 16 4.47 4.10 13.40
CA LYS A 16 3.27 4.67 14.00
C LYS A 16 3.05 6.07 13.43
N ILE A 17 2.22 6.12 12.39
CA ILE A 17 1.94 7.32 11.59
C ILE A 17 0.92 8.19 12.33
N ASP A 18 1.28 9.45 12.55
CA ASP A 18 0.35 10.48 13.01
C ASP A 18 0.01 11.38 11.80
N THR A 19 -1.15 11.14 11.21
CA THR A 19 -1.60 11.85 10.01
C THR A 19 -1.94 13.32 10.29
N GLU A 20 -2.35 13.66 11.52
CA GLU A 20 -2.69 15.04 11.89
C GLU A 20 -1.44 15.90 12.05
N LYS A 21 -0.40 15.35 12.70
CA LYS A 21 0.87 16.04 12.90
C LYS A 21 1.82 15.96 11.71
N LYS A 22 1.48 15.17 10.68
CA LYS A 22 2.34 14.88 9.52
C LYS A 22 3.73 14.41 9.94
N GLU A 23 3.77 13.60 11.00
CA GLU A 23 4.98 13.08 11.61
C GLU A 23 4.82 11.61 11.95
N ASN A 24 5.94 10.92 12.05
CA ASN A 24 5.97 9.52 12.46
C ASN A 24 6.53 9.47 13.89
N SER A 25 5.69 9.11 14.85
CA SER A 25 6.07 9.07 16.26
C SER A 25 7.07 7.95 16.59
N PHE A 26 7.07 6.89 15.78
CA PHE A 26 8.01 5.77 15.88
C PHE A 26 8.20 5.15 14.51
N GLU A 27 9.43 4.84 14.13
CA GLU A 27 9.73 4.21 12.85
C GLU A 27 10.93 3.27 12.92
N ILE A 28 10.79 2.10 12.29
CA ILE A 28 11.87 1.13 12.09
C ILE A 28 12.22 1.17 10.62
N GLN A 29 13.47 1.51 10.30
CA GLN A 29 13.90 1.74 8.93
C GLN A 29 15.12 0.90 8.57
N ILE A 30 15.17 0.44 7.32
CA ILE A 30 16.31 -0.26 6.74
C ILE A 30 17.01 0.73 5.79
N PRO A 31 18.28 1.10 6.03
CA PRO A 31 18.97 2.10 5.24
C PRO A 31 19.18 1.61 3.80
N TYR A 32 19.31 2.53 2.85
CA TYR A 32 19.54 2.29 1.41
C TYR A 32 18.43 1.57 0.63
N MET A 33 17.56 0.81 1.31
CA MET A 33 16.61 -0.07 0.65
C MET A 33 15.58 0.70 -0.19
N LEU A 34 15.17 1.89 0.24
CA LEU A 34 14.24 2.70 -0.56
C LEU A 34 14.92 3.31 -1.79
N SER A 35 16.18 3.74 -1.67
CA SER A 35 16.96 4.22 -2.82
C SER A 35 17.13 3.14 -3.87
N LEU A 36 17.49 1.93 -3.43
CA LEU A 36 17.66 0.79 -4.31
C LEU A 36 16.36 0.43 -5.04
N LEU A 37 15.23 0.39 -4.32
CA LEU A 37 13.94 0.07 -4.91
C LEU A 37 13.39 1.17 -5.83
N SER A 38 13.79 2.43 -5.63
CA SER A 38 13.26 3.57 -6.40
C SER A 38 14.12 3.89 -7.63
N TYR A 39 15.44 3.72 -7.53
CA TYR A 39 16.38 4.19 -8.55
C TYR A 39 17.35 3.10 -9.05
N ASP A 40 17.24 1.86 -8.57
CA ASP A 40 18.19 0.77 -8.84
C ASP A 40 19.66 1.09 -8.46
N LYS A 41 19.85 2.04 -7.54
CA LYS A 41 21.16 2.46 -7.01
C LYS A 41 21.09 2.73 -5.51
N PHE A 42 22.22 2.61 -4.82
CA PHE A 42 22.33 2.87 -3.38
C PHE A 42 22.36 4.36 -3.01
N SER A 43 22.13 5.26 -3.96
CA SER A 43 22.10 6.70 -3.74
C SER A 43 20.89 7.35 -4.40
N GLY A 44 20.32 8.36 -3.75
CA GLY A 44 19.15 9.08 -4.23
C GLY A 44 18.23 9.49 -3.10
N GLN A 45 17.74 10.73 -3.18
CA GLN A 45 16.74 11.25 -2.27
C GLN A 45 15.36 11.01 -2.86
N VAL A 46 14.43 10.53 -2.03
CA VAL A 46 13.03 10.39 -2.40
C VAL A 46 12.28 11.62 -1.88
N GLU A 47 11.58 12.30 -2.77
CA GLU A 47 10.78 13.47 -2.41
C GLU A 47 9.70 13.11 -1.38
N GLY A 48 9.58 13.94 -0.35
CA GLY A 48 8.58 13.77 0.69
C GLY A 48 7.20 14.24 0.25
N MET A 49 6.16 13.71 0.88
CA MET A 49 4.77 14.09 0.60
C MET A 49 4.52 15.59 0.81
N ASN A 50 5.18 16.22 1.79
CA ASN A 50 5.04 17.66 2.04
C ASN A 50 5.60 18.51 0.88
N GLN A 51 6.65 18.04 0.22
CA GLN A 51 7.23 18.75 -0.93
C GLN A 51 6.33 18.62 -2.15
N ILE A 52 5.84 17.41 -2.41
CA ILE A 52 4.90 17.12 -3.51
C ILE A 52 3.59 17.90 -3.31
N GLN A 53 3.09 17.96 -2.07
CA GLN A 53 1.90 18.74 -1.73
C GLN A 53 2.06 20.22 -2.10
N LYS A 54 3.20 20.84 -1.76
CA LYS A 54 3.48 22.23 -2.13
C LYS A 54 3.52 22.42 -3.66
N GLN A 55 4.17 21.50 -4.38
CA GLN A 55 4.20 21.53 -5.85
C GLN A 55 2.79 21.44 -6.45
N TYR A 56 1.91 20.62 -5.86
CA TYR A 56 0.54 20.47 -6.32
C TYR A 56 -0.34 21.66 -5.95
N GLU A 57 -0.14 22.27 -4.79
CA GLU A 57 -0.81 23.52 -4.42
C GLU A 57 -0.45 24.66 -5.39
N GLU A 58 0.82 24.77 -5.79
CA GLU A 58 1.28 25.75 -6.78
C GLU A 58 0.68 25.49 -8.17
N LYS A 59 0.56 24.22 -8.57
CA LYS A 59 0.14 23.85 -9.93
C LYS A 59 -1.38 23.78 -10.11
N TYR A 60 -2.10 23.24 -9.14
CA TYR A 60 -3.53 22.93 -9.23
C TYR A 60 -4.39 23.80 -8.30
N GLY A 61 -3.76 24.69 -7.52
CA GLY A 61 -4.43 25.57 -6.57
C GLY A 61 -4.55 24.97 -5.17
N PRO A 62 -5.06 25.76 -4.20
CA PRO A 62 -5.15 25.34 -2.81
C PRO A 62 -6.05 24.10 -2.66
N GLY A 63 -5.59 23.11 -1.91
CA GLY A 63 -6.33 21.88 -1.63
C GLY A 63 -5.42 20.83 -0.98
N ASP A 64 -6.01 19.78 -0.42
CA ASP A 64 -5.25 18.63 0.11
C ASP A 64 -5.12 17.56 -0.98
N TYR A 65 -3.90 17.32 -1.43
CA TYR A 65 -3.58 16.30 -2.43
C TYR A 65 -2.86 15.09 -1.81
N ILE A 66 -2.79 15.01 -0.48
CA ILE A 66 -2.16 13.89 0.21
C ILE A 66 -3.20 12.76 0.38
N PRO A 67 -3.02 11.61 -0.29
CA PRO A 67 -3.89 10.46 -0.09
C PRO A 67 -3.82 9.91 1.35
N PRO A 68 -4.78 9.08 1.78
CA PRO A 68 -4.85 8.55 3.14
C PRO A 68 -3.63 7.67 3.47
N VAL A 69 -2.62 8.29 4.09
CA VAL A 69 -1.28 7.71 4.30
C VAL A 69 -1.33 6.43 5.12
N HIS A 70 -2.14 6.39 6.18
CA HIS A 70 -2.25 5.22 7.06
C HIS A 70 -2.73 3.98 6.29
N THR A 71 -3.81 4.13 5.52
CA THR A 71 -4.39 3.05 4.72
C THR A 71 -3.40 2.57 3.66
N MET A 72 -2.79 3.50 2.92
CA MET A 72 -1.78 3.13 1.91
C MET A 72 -0.58 2.40 2.52
N PHE A 73 -0.05 2.91 3.65
CA PHE A 73 1.12 2.34 4.29
C PHE A 73 0.87 0.88 4.66
N TRP A 74 -0.23 0.59 5.35
CA TRP A 74 -0.54 -0.77 5.80
C TRP A 74 -0.99 -1.69 4.68
N SER A 75 -1.75 -1.20 3.69
CA SER A 75 -2.13 -1.99 2.51
C SER A 75 -0.92 -2.47 1.73
N PHE A 76 0.10 -1.61 1.54
CA PHE A 76 1.36 -2.02 0.91
C PHE A 76 2.05 -3.15 1.69
N ARG A 77 2.16 -3.04 3.03
CA ARG A 77 2.80 -4.09 3.84
C ARG A 77 1.99 -5.39 3.75
N ALA A 78 0.67 -5.33 3.89
CA ALA A 78 -0.19 -6.50 3.79
C ALA A 78 -0.03 -7.20 2.43
N MET A 79 0.07 -6.45 1.33
CA MET A 79 0.35 -6.97 -0.01
C MET A 79 1.71 -7.67 -0.07
N VAL A 80 2.78 -6.98 0.36
CA VAL A 80 4.14 -7.52 0.31
C VAL A 80 4.31 -8.75 1.22
N MET A 81 3.72 -8.72 2.42
CA MET A 81 3.75 -9.83 3.37
C MET A 81 3.01 -11.05 2.84
N SER A 82 1.81 -10.88 2.26
CA SER A 82 1.08 -11.99 1.66
C SER A 82 1.84 -12.59 0.47
N GLY A 83 2.39 -11.75 -0.42
CA GLY A 83 3.28 -12.15 -1.51
C GLY A 83 4.49 -12.97 -1.04
N THR A 84 5.23 -12.41 -0.09
CA THR A 84 6.43 -13.05 0.48
C THR A 84 6.10 -14.36 1.16
N PHE A 85 5.01 -14.41 1.93
CA PHE A 85 4.61 -15.62 2.63
C PHE A 85 4.20 -16.73 1.65
N MET A 86 3.48 -16.40 0.57
CA MET A 86 3.19 -17.37 -0.50
C MET A 86 4.45 -17.92 -1.17
N LEU A 87 5.44 -17.06 -1.45
CA LEU A 87 6.72 -17.50 -2.01
C LEU A 87 7.47 -18.45 -1.07
N LEU A 88 7.52 -18.12 0.23
CA LEU A 88 8.16 -18.97 1.24
C LEU A 88 7.44 -20.31 1.39
N LEU A 89 6.11 -20.33 1.41
CA LEU A 89 5.33 -21.55 1.43
C LEU A 89 5.58 -22.40 0.18
N GLY A 90 5.59 -21.79 -1.01
CA GLY A 90 5.89 -22.48 -2.26
C GLY A 90 7.30 -23.08 -2.28
N ALA A 91 8.31 -22.31 -1.86
CA ALA A 91 9.70 -22.78 -1.76
C ALA A 91 9.86 -23.93 -0.74
N TYR A 92 9.20 -23.81 0.41
CA TYR A 92 9.21 -24.86 1.44
C TYR A 92 8.48 -26.13 0.99
N GLY A 93 7.32 -25.99 0.33
CA GLY A 93 6.58 -27.09 -0.27
C GLY A 93 7.40 -27.82 -1.32
N TRP A 94 8.08 -27.08 -2.20
CA TRP A 94 9.00 -27.65 -3.18
C TRP A 94 10.16 -28.42 -2.54
N PHE A 95 10.76 -27.86 -1.49
CA PHE A 95 11.81 -28.53 -0.73
C PHE A 95 11.33 -29.83 -0.06
N LEU A 96 10.13 -29.84 0.53
CA LEU A 96 9.52 -31.04 1.10
C LEU A 96 9.18 -32.08 0.02
N SER A 97 8.69 -31.63 -1.14
CA SER A 97 8.40 -32.51 -2.28
C SER A 97 9.65 -33.20 -2.81
N ARG A 98 10.80 -32.52 -2.83
CA ARG A 98 12.08 -33.14 -3.22
C ARG A 98 12.60 -34.21 -2.25
N LYS A 99 12.09 -34.24 -1.02
CA LYS A 99 12.47 -35.23 0.00
C LYS A 99 11.44 -36.33 0.18
N ASP A 100 10.38 -36.34 -0.64
CA ASP A 100 9.22 -37.25 -0.53
C ASP A 100 8.52 -37.21 0.86
N ARG A 101 8.73 -36.14 1.64
CA ARG A 101 8.16 -35.97 2.99
C ARG A 101 6.92 -35.09 3.03
N LEU A 102 6.36 -34.75 1.88
CA LEU A 102 5.24 -33.81 1.79
C LEU A 102 3.98 -34.34 2.49
N ALA A 103 3.65 -35.62 2.26
CA ALA A 103 2.48 -36.26 2.86
C ALA A 103 2.63 -36.52 4.37
N GLU A 104 3.86 -36.63 4.87
CA GLU A 104 4.14 -36.85 6.29
C GLU A 104 3.88 -35.61 7.15
N LYS A 105 3.97 -34.40 6.57
CA LYS A 105 3.82 -33.13 7.29
C LYS A 105 2.38 -32.62 7.23
N THR A 106 1.50 -33.26 8.00
CA THR A 106 0.08 -32.89 8.10
C THR A 106 -0.16 -31.43 8.54
N TRP A 107 0.72 -30.85 9.37
CA TRP A 107 0.64 -29.44 9.75
C TRP A 107 0.83 -28.50 8.55
N TYR A 108 1.73 -28.84 7.64
CA TYR A 108 2.00 -28.06 6.43
C TYR A 108 0.79 -28.12 5.49
N LEU A 109 0.20 -29.31 5.32
CA LEU A 109 -1.02 -29.48 4.54
C LEU A 109 -2.20 -28.67 5.13
N LYS A 110 -2.37 -28.67 6.45
CA LYS A 110 -3.37 -27.82 7.12
C LYS A 110 -3.10 -26.33 6.89
N LEU A 111 -1.83 -25.91 6.98
CA LEU A 111 -1.42 -24.53 6.69
C LEU A 111 -1.74 -24.14 5.24
N MET A 112 -1.54 -25.05 4.28
CA MET A 112 -1.87 -24.81 2.88
C MET A 112 -3.36 -24.55 2.62
N VAL A 113 -4.26 -25.15 3.41
CA VAL A 113 -5.69 -24.85 3.32
C VAL A 113 -5.97 -23.39 3.71
N TYR A 114 -5.34 -22.89 4.79
CA TYR A 114 -5.46 -21.48 5.16
C TYR A 114 -4.76 -20.56 4.15
N ALA A 115 -3.68 -21.01 3.53
CA ALA A 115 -2.93 -20.26 2.54
C ALA A 115 -3.75 -19.93 1.28
N ILE A 116 -4.85 -20.65 1.00
CA ILE A 116 -5.79 -20.33 -0.09
C ILE A 116 -6.34 -18.92 0.03
N SER A 117 -6.45 -18.36 1.24
CA SER A 117 -6.92 -16.99 1.47
C SER A 117 -5.90 -15.90 1.11
N LEU A 118 -4.60 -16.22 1.09
CA LEU A 118 -3.53 -15.23 0.91
C LEU A 118 -3.56 -14.51 -0.44
N PRO A 119 -3.80 -15.18 -1.58
CA PRO A 119 -3.94 -14.49 -2.86
C PRO A 119 -5.09 -13.47 -2.86
N PHE A 120 -6.22 -13.82 -2.22
CA PHE A 120 -7.37 -12.91 -2.13
C PHE A 120 -7.06 -11.70 -1.27
N ILE A 121 -6.43 -11.91 -0.11
CA ILE A 121 -6.00 -10.81 0.76
C ILE A 121 -5.03 -9.90 0.02
N GLY A 122 -3.97 -10.47 -0.58
CA GLY A 122 -2.95 -9.72 -1.30
C GLY A 122 -3.52 -8.93 -2.48
N ASN A 123 -4.44 -9.51 -3.24
CA ASN A 123 -5.11 -8.85 -4.35
C ASN A 123 -5.99 -7.69 -3.86
N THR A 124 -6.85 -7.92 -2.87
CA THR A 124 -7.73 -6.90 -2.31
C THR A 124 -6.95 -5.71 -1.74
N VAL A 125 -5.94 -5.96 -0.90
CA VAL A 125 -5.14 -4.87 -0.32
C VAL A 125 -4.27 -4.17 -1.38
N GLY A 126 -3.85 -4.88 -2.43
CA GLY A 126 -3.19 -4.30 -3.59
C GLY A 126 -4.08 -3.28 -4.31
N TRP A 127 -5.34 -3.66 -4.61
CA TRP A 127 -6.32 -2.73 -5.20
C TRP A 127 -6.66 -1.56 -4.29
N ILE A 128 -6.82 -1.81 -2.98
CA ILE A 128 -7.04 -0.72 -2.01
C ILE A 128 -5.86 0.25 -2.06
N MET A 129 -4.62 -0.24 -2.11
CA MET A 129 -3.44 0.61 -2.20
C MET A 129 -3.46 1.47 -3.47
N THR A 130 -3.74 0.89 -4.64
CA THR A 130 -3.71 1.62 -5.91
C THR A 130 -4.87 2.61 -6.04
N GLU A 131 -6.08 2.24 -5.59
CA GLU A 131 -7.24 3.13 -5.67
C GLU A 131 -7.19 4.25 -4.65
N MET A 132 -6.85 3.93 -3.40
CA MET A 132 -6.72 4.96 -2.36
C MET A 132 -5.50 5.85 -2.62
N GLY A 133 -4.44 5.32 -3.24
CA GLY A 133 -3.25 6.10 -3.57
C GLY A 133 -3.44 7.12 -4.70
N ARG A 134 -4.52 6.99 -5.49
CA ARG A 134 -4.87 7.96 -6.52
C ARG A 134 -5.71 9.12 -5.97
N GLN A 135 -6.32 8.99 -4.79
CA GLN A 135 -7.07 10.08 -4.17
C GLN A 135 -6.18 11.34 -4.01
N PRO A 136 -6.69 12.56 -4.25
CA PRO A 136 -8.10 12.92 -4.53
C PRO A 136 -8.47 12.90 -6.03
N TRP A 137 -7.71 12.21 -6.89
CA TRP A 137 -7.90 12.25 -8.33
C TRP A 137 -8.76 11.10 -8.86
N VAL A 138 -9.69 11.41 -9.78
CA VAL A 138 -10.25 10.41 -10.69
C VAL A 138 -9.38 10.33 -11.93
N VAL A 139 -9.07 11.48 -12.54
CA VAL A 139 -8.09 11.56 -13.61
C VAL A 139 -7.01 12.50 -13.15
N PHE A 140 -5.80 11.98 -12.99
CA PHE A 140 -4.68 12.72 -12.42
C PHE A 140 -4.44 14.04 -13.18
N GLY A 141 -4.48 15.15 -12.44
CA GLY A 141 -4.28 16.50 -12.96
C GLY A 141 -5.42 17.06 -13.82
N VAL A 142 -6.54 16.34 -13.96
CA VAL A 142 -7.69 16.73 -14.81
C VAL A 142 -8.98 16.83 -14.00
N MET A 143 -9.31 15.82 -13.20
CA MET A 143 -10.59 15.74 -12.49
C MET A 143 -10.42 15.14 -11.10
N LYS A 144 -10.95 15.84 -10.09
CA LYS A 144 -10.98 15.38 -8.70
C LYS A 144 -12.17 14.47 -8.43
N THR A 145 -12.09 13.70 -7.35
CA THR A 145 -13.14 12.78 -6.90
C THR A 145 -14.38 13.51 -6.41
N GLU A 146 -14.22 14.70 -5.83
CA GLU A 146 -15.33 15.58 -5.45
C GLU A 146 -16.17 16.02 -6.66
N ASP A 147 -15.54 16.30 -7.79
CA ASP A 147 -16.20 16.77 -9.01
C ASP A 147 -16.88 15.63 -9.81
N ALA A 148 -16.56 14.37 -9.50
CA ALA A 148 -17.05 13.21 -10.21
C ALA A 148 -18.37 12.65 -9.64
N VAL A 149 -18.89 13.23 -8.57
CA VAL A 149 -20.15 12.80 -7.95
C VAL A 149 -21.35 13.29 -8.78
N SER A 150 -22.27 12.39 -9.09
CA SER A 150 -23.47 12.72 -9.87
C SER A 150 -24.33 13.78 -9.18
N PRO A 151 -24.60 14.94 -9.81
CA PRO A 151 -25.35 16.03 -9.17
C PRO A 151 -26.84 15.72 -8.99
N ASN A 152 -27.37 14.77 -9.75
CA ASN A 152 -28.79 14.44 -9.78
C ASN A 152 -29.18 13.24 -8.90
N VAL A 153 -28.21 12.60 -8.24
CA VAL A 153 -28.46 11.42 -7.40
C VAL A 153 -28.43 11.83 -5.95
N THR A 154 -29.51 11.57 -5.24
CA THR A 154 -29.63 11.89 -3.82
C THR A 154 -28.93 10.85 -2.95
N PHE A 155 -28.53 11.26 -1.74
CA PHE A 155 -27.93 10.36 -0.75
C PHE A 155 -28.79 9.11 -0.47
N GLY A 156 -30.12 9.27 -0.45
CA GLY A 156 -31.06 8.17 -0.21
C GLY A 156 -31.05 7.11 -1.30
N GLU A 157 -30.94 7.52 -2.57
CA GLU A 157 -30.85 6.59 -3.71
C GLU A 157 -29.54 5.80 -3.67
N VAL A 158 -28.42 6.48 -3.37
CA VAL A 158 -27.12 5.82 -3.19
C VAL A 158 -27.19 4.80 -2.06
N LEU A 159 -27.67 5.19 -0.87
CA LEU A 159 -27.75 4.31 0.28
C LEU A 159 -28.66 3.10 0.03
N PHE A 160 -29.84 3.31 -0.55
CA PHE A 160 -30.77 2.24 -0.88
C PHE A 160 -30.16 1.24 -1.87
N SER A 161 -29.47 1.74 -2.91
CA SER A 161 -28.80 0.88 -3.89
C SER A 161 -27.67 0.05 -3.26
N LEU A 162 -26.87 0.65 -2.37
CA LEU A 162 -25.78 -0.05 -1.68
C LEU A 162 -26.27 -1.14 -0.71
N ILE A 163 -27.40 -0.94 -0.05
CA ILE A 163 -27.99 -1.96 0.84
C ILE A 163 -28.59 -3.11 0.04
N SER A 164 -29.09 -2.82 -1.15
CA SER A 164 -29.77 -3.81 -2.00
C SER A 164 -28.81 -4.73 -2.76
N PHE A 165 -27.56 -4.31 -2.97
CA PHE A 165 -26.52 -5.03 -3.70
C PHE A 165 -25.77 -6.03 -2.79
#